data_AF-A0A077QL08-F1
#
_entry.id   AF-A0A077QL08-F1
#
_cell.length_a   1.000
_cell.length_b   1.000
_cell.length_c   1.000
_cell.angle_alpha   90.00
_cell.angle_beta   90.00
_cell.angle_gamma   90.00
#
_symmetry.space_group_name_H-M   'P 1'
#
loop_
_entity.id
_entity.type
_entity.pdbx_description
1 polymer ?
#
loop_
_entity_poly.entity_id
_entity_poly.type
_entity_poly.pdbx_seq_one_letter_code
_entity_poly.pdbx_strand_id
1 'polypeptide(L)'
;MNTGGSTAYSSQGVAKRTVQNEMSALRNIFRMAGWEKLETSPRLSNQVLGLSGASRAGTKQAIPDATFQVVYQKALERDAGFAVTLKLARLMGLRSQEAVQCSASLKSWWKQLEQAIAIAEQRGGKLIDKPDLNQAMTYWRVHTTRIGLNGRGSRND
;
A
#
# COMPACT_ATOMS: atom_id res chain seq x y z
N MET A 1 16.51 16.47 -35.71
CA MET A 1 15.03 16.39 -35.87
C MET A 1 14.65 14.94 -36.09
N ASN A 2 14.05 14.29 -35.09
CA ASN A 2 13.15 13.14 -35.30
C ASN A 2 12.32 12.92 -34.02
N THR A 3 11.22 13.67 -33.89
CA THR A 3 10.26 13.63 -32.77
C THR A 3 8.96 12.96 -33.20
N GLY A 4 9.05 11.83 -33.91
CA GLY A 4 7.90 11.21 -34.60
C GLY A 4 7.23 10.02 -33.90
N GLY A 5 7.48 9.77 -32.61
CA GLY A 5 7.13 8.47 -32.01
C GLY A 5 6.07 8.40 -30.90
N SER A 6 5.65 9.51 -30.27
CA SER A 6 4.89 9.42 -28.99
C SER A 6 3.66 10.31 -28.91
N THR A 7 2.85 10.32 -29.96
CA THR A 7 1.57 11.07 -29.96
C THR A 7 0.32 10.19 -30.06
N ALA A 8 0.42 8.96 -30.58
CA ALA A 8 -0.77 8.17 -30.92
C ALA A 8 -1.57 7.58 -29.74
N TYR A 9 -0.94 7.31 -28.59
CA TYR A 9 -1.63 6.78 -27.40
C TYR A 9 -2.05 7.88 -26.41
N SER A 10 -1.25 8.94 -26.30
CA SER A 10 -1.61 10.12 -25.52
C SER A 10 -2.83 10.85 -26.11
N SER A 11 -3.05 10.76 -27.42
CA SER A 11 -4.26 11.27 -28.08
C SER A 11 -5.54 10.51 -27.75
N GLN A 12 -5.45 9.32 -27.13
CA GLN A 12 -6.60 8.56 -26.63
C GLN A 12 -6.98 8.91 -25.19
N GLY A 13 -6.33 9.92 -24.57
CA GLY A 13 -6.63 10.38 -23.22
C GLY A 13 -6.12 9.47 -22.09
N VAL A 14 -5.31 8.45 -22.40
CA VAL A 14 -4.74 7.54 -21.40
C VAL A 14 -3.65 8.25 -20.59
N ALA A 15 -3.75 8.17 -19.26
CA ALA A 15 -2.77 8.78 -18.37
C ALA A 15 -1.37 8.17 -18.56
N LYS A 16 -0.33 9.01 -18.60
CA LYS A 16 1.08 8.58 -18.77
C LYS A 16 1.49 7.47 -17.79
N ARG A 17 0.97 7.49 -16.55
CA ARG A 17 1.27 6.47 -15.52
C ARG A 17 0.73 5.09 -15.88
N THR A 18 -0.42 5.02 -16.55
CA THR A 18 -1.02 3.76 -17.04
C THR A 18 -0.12 3.14 -18.09
N VAL A 19 0.29 3.92 -19.09
CA VAL A 19 1.21 3.46 -20.14
C VAL A 19 2.58 3.05 -19.57
N GLN A 20 3.09 3.76 -18.55
CA GLN A 20 4.30 3.34 -17.84
C GLN A 20 4.14 2.00 -17.12
N ASN A 21 2.98 1.72 -16.52
CA ASN A 21 2.69 0.44 -15.87
C ASN A 21 2.63 -0.69 -16.90
N GLU A 22 1.93 -0.48 -18.01
CA GLU A 22 1.87 -1.42 -19.14
C GLU A 22 3.26 -1.75 -19.68
N MET A 23 4.09 -0.74 -19.95
CA MET A 23 5.48 -0.94 -20.37
C MET A 23 6.31 -1.72 -19.36
N SER A 24 6.02 -1.57 -18.06
CA SER A 24 6.71 -2.34 -17.01
C SER A 24 6.24 -3.79 -16.98
N ALA A 25 4.96 -4.06 -17.25
CA ALA A 25 4.44 -5.40 -17.43
C ALA A 25 5.04 -6.08 -18.68
N LEU A 26 5.11 -5.38 -19.81
CA LEU A 26 5.73 -5.89 -21.04
C LEU A 26 7.20 -6.26 -20.85
N ARG A 27 7.97 -5.42 -20.14
CA ARG A 27 9.36 -5.73 -19.80
C ARG A 27 9.47 -6.98 -18.91
N ASN A 28 8.57 -7.16 -17.95
CA ASN A 28 8.53 -8.39 -17.15
C ASN A 28 8.22 -9.62 -18.03
N ILE A 29 7.28 -9.51 -18.97
CA ILE A 29 6.96 -10.61 -19.92
C ILE A 29 8.18 -10.95 -20.78
N PHE A 30 8.87 -9.95 -21.34
CA PHE A 30 10.10 -10.18 -22.12
C PHE A 30 11.18 -10.87 -21.29
N ARG A 31 11.35 -10.47 -20.03
CA ARG A 31 12.29 -11.14 -19.12
C ARG A 31 11.91 -12.60 -18.89
N MET A 32 10.63 -12.88 -18.60
CA MET A 32 10.14 -14.25 -18.40
C MET A 32 10.26 -15.11 -19.66
N ALA A 33 10.12 -14.52 -20.84
CA ALA A 33 10.30 -15.19 -22.13
C ALA A 33 11.78 -15.34 -22.57
N GLY A 34 12.75 -14.92 -21.74
CA GLY A 34 14.18 -14.97 -22.06
C GLY A 34 14.64 -13.92 -23.08
N TRP A 35 13.84 -12.90 -23.37
CA TRP A 35 14.13 -11.82 -24.31
C TRP A 35 14.84 -10.64 -23.63
N GLU A 36 15.93 -10.91 -22.91
CA GLU A 36 16.67 -9.91 -22.12
C GLU A 36 17.19 -8.74 -22.97
N LYS A 37 17.54 -9.00 -24.24
CA LYS A 37 17.98 -7.97 -25.20
C LYS A 37 16.89 -6.95 -25.53
N LEU A 38 15.62 -7.37 -25.52
CA LEU A 38 14.48 -6.49 -25.73
C LEU A 38 14.13 -5.75 -24.44
N GLU A 39 14.16 -6.44 -23.29
CA GLU A 39 13.93 -5.81 -21.99
C GLU A 39 14.89 -4.63 -21.72
N THR A 40 16.18 -4.83 -21.96
CA THR A 40 17.25 -3.86 -21.69
C THR A 40 17.43 -2.84 -22.81
N SER A 41 16.65 -2.96 -23.90
CA SER A 41 16.79 -2.11 -25.07
C SER A 41 16.59 -0.63 -24.71
N PRO A 42 17.57 0.26 -24.98
CA PRO A 42 17.41 1.71 -24.75
C PRO A 42 16.20 2.31 -25.48
N ARG A 43 15.80 1.69 -26.61
CA ARG A 43 14.64 2.11 -27.43
C ARG A 43 13.30 1.90 -26.73
N LEU A 44 13.23 0.96 -25.78
CA LEU A 44 12.03 0.65 -24.99
C LEU A 44 12.03 1.33 -23.62
N SER A 45 12.96 2.26 -23.39
CA SER A 45 13.00 3.06 -22.17
C SER A 45 11.86 4.09 -22.14
N ASN A 46 11.31 4.35 -20.95
CA ASN A 46 10.24 5.34 -20.78
C ASN A 46 10.68 6.77 -21.19
N GLN A 47 11.99 7.06 -21.17
CA GLN A 47 12.53 8.35 -21.63
C GLN A 47 12.44 8.47 -23.16
N VAL A 48 12.90 7.46 -23.90
CA VAL A 48 12.85 7.46 -25.37
C VAL A 48 11.41 7.41 -25.87
N LEU A 49 10.53 6.73 -25.13
CA LEU A 49 9.10 6.68 -25.44
C LEU A 49 8.33 7.96 -25.06
N GLY A 50 8.98 9.01 -24.53
CA GLY A 50 8.30 10.25 -24.11
C GLY A 50 7.35 10.08 -22.93
N LEU A 51 7.47 8.96 -22.21
CA LEU A 51 6.66 8.62 -21.04
C LEU A 51 7.29 9.12 -19.73
N SER A 52 8.38 9.87 -19.76
CA SER A 52 9.04 10.42 -18.58
C SER A 52 8.24 11.57 -17.92
N GLY A 53 8.56 11.89 -16.66
CA GLY A 53 7.99 13.04 -15.96
C GLY A 53 6.62 12.84 -15.29
N ALA A 54 6.10 11.61 -15.22
CA ALA A 54 4.89 11.34 -14.43
C ALA A 54 5.17 11.44 -12.93
N SER A 55 4.33 12.18 -12.19
CA SER A 55 4.42 12.26 -10.73
C SER A 55 3.99 10.93 -10.09
N ARG A 56 4.71 10.54 -9.03
CA ARG A 56 4.30 9.43 -8.14
C ARG A 56 3.44 9.91 -6.96
N ALA A 57 3.27 11.23 -6.80
CA ALA A 57 2.42 11.76 -5.75
C ALA A 57 0.97 11.34 -6.03
N GLY A 58 0.34 10.68 -5.06
CA GLY A 58 -1.09 10.38 -5.13
C GLY A 58 -1.90 11.68 -5.09
N THR A 59 -3.04 11.69 -5.77
CA THR A 59 -3.99 12.81 -5.75
C THR A 59 -4.97 12.75 -4.58
N LYS A 60 -4.99 11.62 -3.85
CA LYS A 60 -5.91 11.40 -2.74
C LYS A 60 -5.39 12.03 -1.46
N GLN A 61 -6.29 12.67 -0.72
CA GLN A 61 -6.01 13.22 0.61
C GLN A 61 -6.54 12.29 1.71
N ALA A 62 -5.97 12.40 2.91
CA ALA A 62 -6.47 11.67 4.08
C ALA A 62 -7.88 12.14 4.44
N ILE A 63 -8.76 11.21 4.80
CA ILE A 63 -10.16 11.52 5.16
C ILE A 63 -10.21 12.09 6.58
N PRO A 64 -10.61 13.37 6.76
CA PRO A 64 -10.75 13.97 8.09
C PRO A 64 -11.84 13.28 8.92
N ASP A 65 -11.75 13.38 10.25
CA ASP A 65 -12.71 12.77 11.16
C ASP A 65 -14.15 13.27 10.93
N ALA A 66 -14.33 14.58 10.74
CA ALA A 66 -15.65 15.17 10.51
C ALA A 66 -16.33 14.57 9.26
N THR A 67 -15.59 14.47 8.15
CA THR A 67 -16.09 13.84 6.92
C THR A 67 -16.39 12.37 7.12
N PHE A 68 -15.54 11.67 7.87
CA PHE A 68 -15.76 10.25 8.17
C PHE A 68 -17.07 10.03 8.94
N GLN A 69 -17.38 10.87 9.93
CA GLN A 69 -18.61 10.72 10.72
C GLN A 69 -19.87 10.87 9.87
N VAL A 70 -19.89 11.83 8.94
CA VAL A 70 -21.03 12.01 8.01
C VAL A 70 -21.21 10.76 7.14
N VAL A 71 -20.11 10.18 6.63
CA VAL A 71 -20.17 8.96 5.83
C VAL A 71 -20.59 7.75 6.68
N TYR A 72 -20.11 7.66 7.91
CA TYR A 72 -20.46 6.60 8.84
C TYR A 72 -21.95 6.61 9.19
N GLN A 73 -22.54 7.78 9.40
CA GLN A 73 -23.98 7.92 9.64
C GLN A 73 -24.81 7.43 8.45
N LYS A 74 -24.42 7.83 7.23
CA LYS A 74 -25.06 7.33 5.99
C LYS A 74 -24.87 5.82 5.82
N ALA A 75 -23.74 5.27 6.25
CA ALA A 75 -23.50 3.84 6.21
C ALA A 75 -24.42 3.09 7.18
N LEU A 76 -24.60 3.60 8.40
CA LEU A 76 -25.51 3.03 9.40
C LEU A 76 -26.96 3.00 8.91
N GLU A 77 -27.42 4.08 8.29
CA GLU A 77 -28.76 4.16 7.70
C GLU A 77 -28.97 3.15 6.56
N ARG A 78 -27.89 2.77 5.87
CA ARG A 78 -27.93 1.86 4.73
C ARG A 78 -27.83 0.39 5.14
N ASP A 79 -26.83 0.06 5.95
CA ASP A 79 -26.58 -1.30 6.42
C ASP A 79 -25.62 -1.30 7.62
N ALA A 80 -26.00 -2.02 8.68
CA ALA A 80 -25.19 -2.14 9.89
C ALA A 80 -23.85 -2.85 9.62
N GLY A 81 -23.86 -3.88 8.77
CA GLY A 81 -22.64 -4.62 8.40
C GLY A 81 -21.64 -3.70 7.69
N PHE A 82 -22.09 -2.95 6.70
CA PHE A 82 -21.30 -1.97 5.97
C PHE A 82 -20.69 -0.91 6.88
N ALA A 83 -21.47 -0.37 7.82
CA ALA A 83 -20.96 0.59 8.80
C ALA A 83 -19.85 0.00 9.68
N VAL A 84 -20.03 -1.23 10.18
CA VAL A 84 -19.01 -1.93 10.98
C VAL A 84 -17.74 -2.17 10.16
N THR A 85 -17.88 -2.65 8.91
CA THR A 85 -16.75 -2.83 7.99
C THR A 85 -16.00 -1.52 7.74
N LEU A 86 -16.72 -0.40 7.53
CA LEU A 86 -16.13 0.91 7.32
C LEU A 86 -15.31 1.37 8.54
N LYS A 87 -15.84 1.14 9.75
CA LYS A 87 -15.17 1.48 11.02
C LYS A 87 -13.92 0.62 11.23
N LEU A 88 -13.99 -0.68 10.98
CA LEU A 88 -12.84 -1.58 11.06
C LEU A 88 -11.74 -1.20 10.07
N ALA A 89 -12.11 -0.88 8.81
CA ALA A 89 -11.16 -0.43 7.80
C ALA A 89 -10.40 0.82 8.25
N ARG A 90 -11.10 1.80 8.85
CA ARG A 90 -10.47 3.03 9.36
C ARG A 90 -9.51 2.76 10.52
N LEU A 91 -9.93 1.96 11.51
CA LEU A 91 -9.15 1.74 12.73
C LEU A 91 -7.92 0.86 12.48
N MET A 92 -8.06 -0.14 11.62
CA MET A 92 -7.03 -1.17 11.41
C MET A 92 -6.22 -0.94 10.12
N GLY A 93 -6.60 0.06 9.29
CA GLY A 93 -5.91 0.35 8.02
C GLY A 93 -6.12 -0.72 6.95
N LEU A 94 -7.24 -1.44 6.99
CA LEU A 94 -7.52 -2.53 6.05
C LEU A 94 -7.83 -1.99 4.66
N ARG A 95 -7.32 -2.67 3.62
CA ARG A 95 -7.77 -2.47 2.24
C ARG A 95 -9.22 -2.93 2.10
N SER A 96 -9.91 -2.44 1.07
CA SER A 96 -11.35 -2.72 0.87
C SER A 96 -11.68 -4.22 0.89
N GLN A 97 -10.87 -5.06 0.25
CA GLN A 97 -11.06 -6.51 0.26
C GLN A 97 -10.80 -7.13 1.63
N GLU A 98 -9.70 -6.74 2.29
CA GLU A 98 -9.33 -7.20 3.64
C GLU A 98 -10.44 -6.88 4.65
N ALA A 99 -11.04 -5.68 4.56
CA ALA A 99 -12.13 -5.24 5.42
C ALA A 99 -13.40 -6.08 5.25
N VAL A 100 -13.73 -6.48 4.02
CA VAL A 100 -14.91 -7.33 3.75
C VAL A 100 -14.68 -8.78 4.22
N GLN A 101 -13.45 -9.27 4.14
CA GLN A 101 -13.09 -10.66 4.48
C GLN A 101 -12.63 -10.84 5.94
N CYS A 102 -12.61 -9.78 6.75
CA CYS A 102 -12.00 -9.79 8.08
C CYS A 102 -12.70 -10.64 9.13
N SER A 103 -13.95 -11.08 8.89
CA SER A 103 -14.79 -11.79 9.87
C SER A 103 -14.10 -13.04 10.46
N ALA A 104 -13.35 -13.78 9.64
CA ALA A 104 -12.60 -14.95 10.07
C ALA A 104 -11.43 -14.62 11.01
N SER A 105 -10.87 -13.41 10.93
CA SER A 105 -9.70 -13.00 11.71
C SER A 105 -10.05 -12.29 13.02
N LEU A 106 -11.30 -11.85 13.20
CA LEU A 106 -11.73 -11.03 14.35
C LEU A 106 -11.41 -11.67 15.71
N LYS A 107 -11.65 -12.98 15.87
CA LYS A 107 -11.37 -13.68 17.14
C LYS A 107 -9.87 -13.71 17.46
N SER A 108 -9.04 -13.92 16.44
CA SER A 108 -7.59 -13.94 16.58
C SER A 108 -7.05 -12.55 16.92
N TRP A 109 -7.57 -11.51 16.27
CA TRP A 109 -7.22 -10.12 16.58
C TRP A 109 -7.62 -9.73 17.98
N TRP A 110 -8.83 -10.11 18.42
CA TRP A 110 -9.31 -9.88 19.78
C TRP A 110 -8.35 -10.46 20.82
N LYS A 111 -7.98 -11.74 20.68
CA LYS A 111 -7.02 -12.40 21.59
C LYS A 111 -5.65 -11.70 21.61
N GLN A 112 -5.16 -11.27 20.45
CA GLN A 112 -3.89 -10.54 20.36
C GLN A 112 -3.97 -9.15 21.02
N LEU A 113 -5.12 -8.47 20.90
CA LEU A 113 -5.37 -7.20 21.56
C LEU A 113 -5.45 -7.36 23.08
N GLU A 114 -6.15 -8.36 23.59
CA GLU A 114 -6.18 -8.68 25.03
C GLU A 114 -4.77 -8.91 25.58
N GLN A 115 -3.95 -9.70 24.87
CA GLN A 115 -2.57 -9.93 25.26
C GLN A 115 -1.74 -8.64 25.24
N ALA A 116 -1.91 -7.80 24.23
CA ALA A 116 -1.22 -6.52 24.12
C ALA A 116 -1.59 -5.57 25.27
N ILE A 117 -2.88 -5.50 25.63
CA ILE A 117 -3.38 -4.72 26.77
C ILE A 117 -2.74 -5.21 28.06
N ALA A 118 -2.75 -6.52 28.31
CA ALA A 118 -2.14 -7.09 29.51
C ALA A 118 -0.65 -6.76 29.64
N ILE A 119 0.10 -6.82 28.53
CA ILE A 119 1.53 -6.44 28.51
C ILE A 119 1.69 -4.94 28.80
N ALA A 120 0.84 -4.09 28.22
CA ALA A 120 0.89 -2.66 28.43
C ALA A 120 0.60 -2.30 29.89
N GLU A 121 -0.41 -2.93 30.52
CA GLU A 121 -0.74 -2.73 31.94
C GLU A 121 0.44 -3.07 32.86
N GLN A 122 1.12 -4.20 32.60
CA GLN A 122 2.31 -4.60 33.35
C GLN A 122 3.49 -3.62 33.19
N ARG A 123 3.51 -2.83 32.12
CA ARG A 123 4.62 -1.96 31.71
C ARG A 123 4.25 -0.47 31.77
N GLY A 124 3.26 -0.10 32.58
CA GLY A 124 2.85 1.30 32.75
C GLY A 124 2.36 1.95 31.45
N GLY A 125 1.60 1.20 30.64
CA GLY A 125 1.04 1.63 29.35
C GLY A 125 1.94 1.39 28.14
N LYS A 126 3.10 0.75 28.29
CA LYS A 126 4.08 0.57 27.20
C LYS A 126 4.08 -0.84 26.62
N LEU A 127 3.90 -0.97 25.30
CA LEU A 127 4.09 -2.25 24.62
C LEU A 127 5.57 -2.64 24.50
N ILE A 128 6.41 -1.67 24.11
CA ILE A 128 7.87 -1.81 24.09
C ILE A 128 8.41 -1.13 25.33
N ASP A 129 8.98 -1.91 26.25
CA ASP A 129 9.51 -1.39 27.51
C ASP A 129 10.84 -0.66 27.29
N LYS A 130 10.72 0.62 26.94
CA LYS A 130 11.82 1.58 26.83
C LYS A 130 11.44 2.89 27.49
N PRO A 131 12.41 3.63 28.04
CA PRO A 131 12.14 4.84 28.80
C PRO A 131 11.50 5.95 27.93
N ASP A 132 11.91 6.07 26.66
CA ASP A 132 11.39 7.06 25.71
C ASP A 132 11.10 6.47 24.31
N LEU A 133 10.40 7.25 23.48
CA LEU A 133 9.98 6.86 22.13
C LEU A 133 11.17 6.61 21.19
N ASN A 134 12.25 7.39 21.28
CA ASN A 134 13.42 7.21 20.41
C ASN A 134 14.10 5.88 20.69
N GLN A 135 14.23 5.49 21.95
CA GLN A 135 14.76 4.19 22.35
C GLN A 135 13.83 3.05 21.94
N ALA A 136 12.51 3.22 22.07
CA ALA A 136 11.52 2.23 21.60
C ALA A 136 11.59 2.03 20.08
N MET A 137 11.67 3.11 19.31
CA MET A 137 11.80 3.07 17.84
C MET A 137 13.13 2.46 17.40
N THR A 138 14.22 2.79 18.08
CA THR A 138 15.54 2.22 17.82
C THR A 138 15.53 0.71 18.10
N TYR A 139 14.99 0.31 19.26
CA TYR A 139 14.81 -1.09 19.62
C TYR A 139 14.03 -1.84 18.54
N TRP A 140 12.87 -1.31 18.12
CA TRP A 140 12.04 -1.89 17.07
C TRP A 140 12.80 -2.11 15.76
N ARG A 141 13.44 -1.06 15.21
CA ARG A 141 14.13 -1.13 13.91
C ARG A 141 15.29 -2.14 13.92
N VAL A 142 16.07 -2.15 15.00
CA VAL A 142 17.23 -3.04 15.13
C VAL A 142 16.77 -4.49 15.26
N HIS A 143 15.77 -4.76 16.11
CA HIS A 143 15.34 -6.13 16.36
C HIS A 143 14.58 -6.72 15.18
N THR A 144 13.67 -5.97 14.55
CA THR A 144 12.93 -6.42 13.35
C THR A 144 13.88 -6.78 12.20
N THR A 145 14.92 -5.97 11.97
CA THR A 145 15.92 -6.25 10.94
C THR A 145 16.75 -7.49 11.26
N ARG A 146 17.17 -7.65 12.53
CA ARG A 146 17.97 -8.81 12.99
C ARG A 146 17.23 -10.14 12.86
N ILE A 147 15.91 -10.14 13.07
CA ILE A 147 15.08 -11.35 12.96
C ILE A 147 14.56 -11.60 11.53
N GLY A 148 15.10 -10.89 10.54
CA GLY A 148 14.82 -11.17 9.12
C GLY A 148 13.60 -10.45 8.53
N LEU A 149 12.92 -9.56 9.28
CA LEU A 149 11.90 -8.66 8.73
C LEU A 149 12.54 -7.49 7.97
N ASN A 150 13.43 -7.82 7.04
CA ASN A 150 13.92 -6.87 6.04
C ASN A 150 12.98 -6.95 4.83
N GLY A 151 12.65 -5.82 4.22
CA GLY A 151 11.65 -5.74 3.13
C GLY A 151 12.02 -6.46 1.83
N ARG A 152 12.96 -7.40 1.85
CA ARG A 152 13.42 -8.20 0.70
C ARG A 152 12.43 -9.30 0.30
N GLY A 153 11.48 -9.68 1.18
CA GLY A 153 10.47 -10.71 0.92
C GLY A 153 9.15 -10.23 0.28
N SER A 154 8.95 -8.93 0.05
CA SER A 154 7.66 -8.40 -0.42
C SER A 154 7.44 -8.50 -1.95
N ARG A 155 8.22 -9.33 -2.65
CA ARG A 155 8.17 -9.45 -4.11
C ARG A 155 8.28 -10.92 -4.51
N ASN A 156 7.14 -11.60 -4.41
CA ASN A 156 6.69 -12.71 -5.23
C ASN A 156 5.43 -13.19 -4.54
N ASP A 157 4.28 -12.87 -5.15
CA ASP A 157 3.00 -13.59 -5.21
C ASP A 157 2.06 -12.74 -6.09
#